data_AF-A0A5B8LRX2-F1
#
_entry.id   AF-A0A5B8LRX2-F1
#
_cell.length_a   1.000
_cell.length_b   1.000
_cell.length_c   1.000
_cell.angle_alpha   90.00
_cell.angle_beta   90.00
_cell.angle_gamma   90.00
#
_symmetry.space_group_name_H-M   'P 1'
#
loop_
_entity.id
_entity.type
_entity.pdbx_description
1 polymer ?
#
loop_
_entity_poly.entity_id
_entity_poly.type
_entity_poly.pdbx_seq_one_letter_code
_entity_poly.pdbx_strand_id
1 'polypeptide(L)'
;MPRATWPFRPGRRLSWEAAFRGRLDDALLKLYETCSRLDIPILAHTADGNEAGEGFGERAHPDGWRRVFDEFSKLRVCMAHFGGFASDPNAPSDAWEAVVAGLAMNYPGQVFADLSYLTRAIPRHPESANRYIAIAGLQATLDRVPDLANHIVFGSDWHMISKERDNEQYPSHIEGYLDEAGLGPAEIERIFVANNLRLFGLVPGAQTYQRLQDYYQTKGTAHFDTIIALNNS
;
A
#
# COMPACT_ATOMS: atom_id res chain seq x y z
N MET A 1 -6.29 18.07 29.13
CA MET A 1 -6.17 19.40 28.49
C MET A 1 -7.38 19.58 27.57
N PRO A 2 -8.00 20.78 27.51
CA PRO A 2 -9.19 20.98 26.71
C PRO A 2 -8.85 20.90 25.22
N ARG A 3 -9.62 20.10 24.47
CA ARG A 3 -9.54 19.99 23.00
C ARG A 3 -9.64 21.38 22.39
N ALA A 4 -8.68 21.74 21.54
CA ALA A 4 -8.82 22.90 20.68
C ALA A 4 -9.99 22.63 19.73
N THR A 5 -11.15 23.20 20.04
CA THR A 5 -12.24 23.26 19.06
C THR A 5 -11.81 24.24 17.99
N TRP A 6 -11.62 23.75 16.77
CA TRP A 6 -11.60 24.57 15.56
C TRP A 6 -12.75 25.59 15.64
N PRO A 7 -12.56 26.85 15.21
CA PRO A 7 -13.67 27.79 15.14
C PRO A 7 -14.69 27.25 14.12
N PHE A 8 -15.69 26.54 14.64
CA PHE A 8 -16.94 26.31 13.96
C PHE A 8 -17.47 27.70 13.63
N ARG A 9 -17.37 28.12 12.38
CA ARG A 9 -18.08 29.31 11.88
C ARG A 9 -19.54 28.90 11.74
N PRO A 10 -20.42 29.27 12.67
CA PRO A 10 -21.84 28.95 12.53
C PRO A 10 -22.36 29.86 11.43
N GLY A 11 -22.87 29.30 10.33
CA GLY A 11 -23.75 30.09 9.47
C GLY A 11 -23.74 29.85 7.97
N ARG A 12 -22.98 28.92 7.39
CA ARG A 12 -23.33 28.41 6.04
C ARG A 12 -22.86 26.96 5.82
N ARG A 13 -23.77 25.98 5.96
CA ARG A 13 -23.74 24.79 5.08
C ARG A 13 -24.11 25.30 3.68
N LEU A 14 -23.12 25.79 2.96
CA LEU A 14 -23.28 26.22 1.58
C LEU A 14 -23.61 24.97 0.74
N SER A 15 -24.45 25.10 -0.28
CA SER A 15 -24.80 24.04 -1.24
C SER A 15 -23.59 23.48 -2.02
N TRP A 16 -22.47 24.20 -2.04
CA TRP A 16 -21.21 23.81 -2.67
C TRP A 16 -20.56 22.54 -2.09
N GLU A 17 -20.82 22.18 -0.83
CA GLU A 17 -20.17 21.04 -0.16
C GLU A 17 -20.77 19.73 -0.65
N ALA A 18 -22.10 19.69 -0.77
CA ALA A 18 -22.80 18.55 -1.37
C ALA A 18 -22.44 18.41 -2.85
N ALA A 19 -22.38 19.53 -3.59
CA ALA A 19 -21.98 19.52 -5.00
C ALA A 19 -20.48 19.19 -5.20
N PHE A 20 -19.61 19.55 -4.26
CA PHE A 20 -18.20 19.17 -4.29
C PHE A 20 -18.02 17.68 -3.99
N ARG A 21 -18.66 17.18 -2.94
CA ARG A 21 -18.65 15.74 -2.59
C ARG A 21 -19.17 14.90 -3.75
N GLY A 22 -20.35 15.22 -4.29
CA GLY A 22 -20.91 14.49 -5.43
C GLY A 22 -19.99 14.48 -6.65
N ARG A 23 -19.34 15.61 -6.98
CA ARG A 23 -18.37 15.66 -8.10
C ARG A 23 -17.08 14.88 -7.82
N LEU A 24 -16.63 14.84 -6.56
CA LEU A 24 -15.49 14.03 -6.16
C LEU A 24 -15.83 12.54 -6.25
N ASP A 25 -17.00 12.14 -5.77
CA ASP A 25 -17.51 10.76 -5.86
C ASP A 25 -17.64 10.34 -7.34
N ASP A 26 -18.24 11.19 -8.18
CA ASP A 26 -18.35 10.93 -9.63
C ASP A 26 -16.98 10.78 -10.31
N ALA A 27 -15.99 11.57 -9.89
CA ALA A 27 -14.64 11.49 -10.44
C ALA A 27 -13.91 10.22 -9.98
N LEU A 28 -14.05 9.85 -8.70
CA LEU A 28 -13.48 8.62 -8.15
C LEU A 28 -14.14 7.38 -8.76
N LEU A 29 -15.46 7.36 -8.94
CA LEU A 29 -16.16 6.27 -9.62
C LEU A 29 -15.63 6.07 -11.06
N LYS A 30 -15.45 7.15 -11.82
CA LYS A 30 -14.86 7.07 -13.18
C LYS A 30 -13.42 6.56 -13.15
N LEU A 31 -12.64 6.93 -12.13
CA LEU A 31 -11.29 6.41 -11.94
C LEU A 31 -11.35 4.89 -11.69
N TYR A 32 -12.19 4.44 -10.75
CA TYR A 32 -12.34 3.02 -10.41
C TYR A 32 -12.82 2.18 -11.61
N GLU A 33 -13.84 2.66 -12.33
CA GLU A 33 -14.32 2.03 -13.57
C GLU A 33 -13.20 1.92 -14.61
N THR A 34 -12.43 2.99 -14.79
CA THR A 34 -11.33 3.03 -15.77
C THR A 34 -10.22 2.06 -15.38
N CYS A 35 -9.78 2.10 -14.12
CA CYS A 35 -8.75 1.22 -13.59
C CYS A 35 -9.16 -0.24 -13.65
N SER A 36 -10.39 -0.57 -13.23
CA SER A 36 -10.95 -1.92 -13.29
C SER A 36 -11.06 -2.44 -14.72
N ARG A 37 -11.58 -1.63 -15.65
CA ARG A 37 -11.72 -1.98 -17.07
C ARG A 37 -10.37 -2.17 -17.75
N LEU A 38 -9.40 -1.32 -17.44
CA LEU A 38 -8.09 -1.32 -18.06
C LEU A 38 -7.07 -2.19 -17.30
N ASP A 39 -7.43 -2.90 -16.23
CA ASP A 39 -6.47 -3.72 -15.47
C ASP A 39 -5.30 -2.92 -14.88
N ILE A 40 -5.56 -1.67 -14.47
CA ILE A 40 -4.58 -0.74 -13.88
C ILE A 40 -4.80 -0.72 -12.36
N PRO A 41 -3.78 -1.03 -11.54
CA PRO A 41 -3.91 -0.90 -10.09
C PRO A 41 -3.94 0.56 -9.64
N ILE A 42 -4.47 0.81 -8.45
CA ILE A 42 -4.39 2.10 -7.77
C ILE A 42 -3.41 1.99 -6.60
N LEU A 43 -2.46 2.91 -6.50
CA LEU A 43 -1.68 3.11 -5.28
C LEU A 43 -2.38 4.19 -4.44
N ALA A 44 -2.80 3.83 -3.24
CA ALA A 44 -3.52 4.70 -2.32
C ALA A 44 -2.69 4.89 -1.04
N HIS A 45 -2.51 6.14 -0.63
CA HIS A 45 -1.98 6.41 0.70
C HIS A 45 -3.06 6.09 1.71
N THR A 46 -2.81 5.06 2.53
CA THR A 46 -3.76 4.56 3.53
C THR A 46 -3.06 4.31 4.86
N ALA A 47 -2.12 5.18 5.23
CA ALA A 47 -1.46 5.20 6.53
C ALA A 47 -1.79 6.48 7.28
N ASP A 48 -1.84 6.39 8.60
CA ASP A 48 -2.01 7.56 9.46
C ASP A 48 -0.73 8.38 9.43
N GLY A 49 -0.79 9.55 8.79
CA GLY A 49 0.41 10.30 8.41
C GLY A 49 0.11 11.75 8.05
N ASN A 50 0.89 12.30 7.12
CA ASN A 50 0.82 13.72 6.76
C ASN A 50 -0.61 14.13 6.33
N GLU A 51 -1.20 15.08 7.05
CA GLU A 51 -2.54 15.59 6.78
C GLU A 51 -2.55 17.05 6.34
N ALA A 52 -3.53 17.40 5.49
CA ALA A 52 -3.72 18.77 5.00
C ALA A 52 -4.32 19.73 6.06
N GLY A 53 -4.73 19.20 7.21
CA GLY A 53 -5.33 19.90 8.33
C GLY A 53 -5.84 18.89 9.35
N GLU A 54 -6.10 19.34 10.58
CA GLU A 54 -6.49 18.47 11.70
C GLU A 54 -7.65 17.53 11.33
N GLY A 55 -7.42 16.21 11.44
CA GLY A 55 -8.40 15.16 11.20
C GLY A 55 -8.67 14.86 9.72
N PHE A 56 -7.86 15.41 8.80
CA PHE A 56 -7.94 15.03 7.38
C PHE A 56 -7.27 13.68 7.11
N GLY A 57 -6.32 13.27 7.96
CA GLY A 57 -5.68 11.95 7.89
C GLY A 57 -6.71 10.81 7.85
N GLU A 58 -7.74 10.87 8.69
CA GLU A 58 -8.84 9.88 8.77
C GLU A 58 -9.54 9.60 7.43
N ARG A 59 -9.48 10.51 6.46
CA ARG A 59 -10.08 10.29 5.13
C ARG A 59 -9.30 9.29 4.28
N ALA A 60 -8.06 9.02 4.65
CA ALA A 60 -7.21 8.00 4.06
C ALA A 60 -7.40 6.62 4.70
N HIS A 61 -8.28 6.49 5.70
CA HIS A 61 -8.45 5.25 6.43
C HIS A 61 -8.83 4.08 5.49
N PRO A 62 -8.13 2.92 5.57
CA PRO A 62 -8.28 1.82 4.61
C PRO A 62 -9.70 1.24 4.55
N ASP A 63 -10.47 1.30 5.66
CA ASP A 63 -11.85 0.81 5.73
C ASP A 63 -12.79 1.47 4.68
N GLY A 64 -12.49 2.70 4.25
CA GLY A 64 -13.26 3.40 3.22
C GLY A 64 -13.27 2.68 1.87
N TRP A 65 -12.34 1.75 1.63
CA TRP A 65 -12.23 1.01 0.37
C TRP A 65 -13.18 -0.19 0.26
N ARG A 66 -13.81 -0.66 1.35
CA ARG A 66 -14.67 -1.88 1.31
C ARG A 66 -15.70 -1.83 0.18
N ARG A 67 -16.43 -0.71 0.09
CA ARG A 67 -17.46 -0.52 -0.93
C ARG A 67 -16.90 -0.59 -2.35
N VAL A 68 -15.68 -0.10 -2.55
CA VAL A 68 -15.03 -0.15 -3.87
C VAL A 68 -14.68 -1.59 -4.23
N PHE A 69 -14.19 -2.40 -3.29
CA PHE A 69 -13.89 -3.82 -3.56
C PHE A 69 -15.15 -4.66 -3.79
N ASP A 70 -16.25 -4.33 -3.11
CA ASP A 70 -17.55 -4.98 -3.35
C ASP A 70 -18.09 -4.70 -4.76
N GLU A 71 -17.88 -3.48 -5.27
CA GLU A 71 -18.42 -3.03 -6.56
C GLU A 71 -17.49 -3.37 -7.74
N PHE A 72 -16.17 -3.33 -7.53
CA PHE A 72 -15.15 -3.48 -8.58
C PHE A 72 -14.24 -4.69 -8.32
N SER A 73 -14.78 -5.90 -8.42
CA SER A 73 -14.08 -7.17 -8.09
C SER A 73 -12.76 -7.46 -8.82
N LYS A 74 -12.45 -6.73 -9.90
CA LYS A 74 -11.19 -6.82 -10.66
C LYS A 74 -10.17 -5.73 -10.29
N LEU A 75 -10.58 -4.73 -9.52
CA LEU A 75 -9.72 -3.60 -9.18
C LEU A 75 -8.68 -4.05 -8.15
N ARG A 76 -7.41 -3.74 -8.43
CA ARG A 76 -6.31 -3.94 -7.49
C ARG A 76 -5.94 -2.61 -6.84
N VAL A 77 -5.74 -2.62 -5.54
CA VAL A 77 -5.32 -1.44 -4.77
C VAL A 77 -4.11 -1.80 -3.92
N CYS A 78 -3.05 -1.01 -4.02
CA CYS A 78 -1.89 -1.04 -3.14
C CYS A 78 -2.05 0.03 -2.06
N MET A 79 -2.13 -0.42 -0.82
CA MET A 79 -2.25 0.37 0.39
C MET A 79 -0.85 0.73 0.87
N ALA A 80 -0.48 2.01 0.73
CA ALA A 80 0.90 2.45 0.97
C ALA A 80 1.24 2.56 2.45
N HIS A 81 2.52 2.37 2.75
CA HIS A 81 3.15 2.55 4.06
C HIS A 81 2.67 1.58 5.15
N PHE A 82 2.59 0.29 4.83
CA PHE A 82 2.33 -0.78 5.79
C PHE A 82 3.59 -1.18 6.57
N GLY A 83 3.41 -1.71 7.78
CA GLY A 83 4.49 -2.25 8.62
C GLY A 83 5.00 -1.30 9.72
N GLY A 84 4.37 -0.14 9.87
CA GLY A 84 4.76 0.90 10.84
C GLY A 84 4.35 0.65 12.29
N PHE A 85 3.72 -0.50 12.60
CA PHE A 85 3.12 -0.89 13.89
C PHE A 85 3.77 -0.25 15.11
N ALA A 86 3.03 0.39 16.01
CA ALA A 86 3.45 1.24 17.13
C ALA A 86 3.27 0.64 18.54
N SER A 87 3.07 -0.67 18.71
CA SER A 87 3.00 -1.42 20.01
C SER A 87 1.83 -1.10 20.93
N ASP A 88 0.97 -0.17 20.55
CA ASP A 88 -0.30 0.04 21.24
C ASP A 88 -1.40 -0.47 20.30
N PRO A 89 -2.17 -1.51 20.68
CA PRO A 89 -3.30 -1.98 19.87
C PRO A 89 -4.40 -0.92 19.71
N ASN A 90 -4.33 0.19 20.46
CA ASN A 90 -5.16 1.38 20.29
C ASN A 90 -4.45 2.53 19.56
N ALA A 91 -3.16 2.38 19.20
CA ALA A 91 -2.52 3.30 18.29
C ALA A 91 -3.24 3.22 16.94
N PRO A 92 -3.55 4.37 16.31
CA PRO A 92 -4.15 4.39 14.99
C PRO A 92 -3.40 3.54 13.97
N SER A 93 -2.05 3.51 13.98
CA SER A 93 -1.25 2.65 13.09
C SER A 93 -1.67 1.19 13.16
N ASP A 94 -1.71 0.60 14.37
CA ASP A 94 -1.97 -0.83 14.58
C ASP A 94 -3.42 -1.18 14.21
N ALA A 95 -4.33 -0.24 14.45
CA ALA A 95 -5.71 -0.34 14.01
C ALA A 95 -5.82 -0.29 12.47
N TRP A 96 -5.07 0.59 11.81
CA TRP A 96 -5.09 0.71 10.34
C TRP A 96 -4.44 -0.50 9.67
N GLU A 97 -3.30 -0.97 10.18
CA GLU A 97 -2.62 -2.18 9.69
C GLU A 97 -3.49 -3.42 9.86
N ALA A 98 -4.18 -3.54 11.00
CA ALA A 98 -5.16 -4.60 11.20
C ALA A 98 -6.32 -4.54 10.19
N VAL A 99 -6.77 -3.33 9.83
CA VAL A 99 -7.80 -3.14 8.80
C VAL A 99 -7.26 -3.52 7.41
N VAL A 100 -6.04 -3.11 7.04
CA VAL A 100 -5.39 -3.50 5.78
C VAL A 100 -5.30 -5.03 5.68
N ALA A 101 -4.82 -5.70 6.74
CA ALA A 101 -4.72 -7.15 6.78
C ALA A 101 -6.11 -7.82 6.69
N GLY A 102 -7.11 -7.27 7.37
CA GLY A 102 -8.49 -7.73 7.25
C GLY A 102 -9.08 -7.54 5.84
N LEU A 103 -8.72 -6.48 5.12
CA LEU A 103 -9.13 -6.27 3.74
C LEU A 103 -8.43 -7.26 2.80
N ALA A 104 -7.14 -7.51 2.99
CA ALA A 104 -6.40 -8.54 2.24
C ALA A 104 -7.03 -9.93 2.38
N MET A 105 -7.44 -10.30 3.60
CA MET A 105 -8.14 -11.56 3.87
C MET A 105 -9.52 -11.64 3.19
N ASN A 106 -10.29 -10.56 3.21
CA ASN A 106 -11.67 -10.55 2.70
C ASN A 106 -11.75 -10.35 1.18
N TYR A 107 -10.74 -9.72 0.58
CA TYR A 107 -10.69 -9.40 -0.84
C TYR A 107 -9.39 -9.93 -1.48
N PRO A 108 -9.19 -11.27 -1.47
CA PRO A 108 -7.96 -11.86 -1.98
C PRO A 108 -7.74 -11.52 -3.45
N GLY A 109 -6.51 -11.18 -3.82
CA GLY A 109 -6.13 -10.72 -5.17
C GLY A 109 -6.47 -9.27 -5.51
N GLN A 110 -7.28 -8.57 -4.70
CA GLN A 110 -7.61 -7.15 -4.91
C GLN A 110 -6.76 -6.21 -4.05
N VAL A 111 -6.44 -6.60 -2.83
CA VAL A 111 -5.71 -5.74 -1.87
C VAL A 111 -4.25 -6.13 -1.82
N PHE A 112 -3.38 -5.14 -1.89
CA PHE A 112 -1.94 -5.27 -1.64
C PHE A 112 -1.53 -4.18 -0.65
N ALA A 113 -0.41 -4.37 0.04
CA ALA A 113 0.14 -3.40 0.97
C ALA A 113 1.63 -3.26 0.75
N ASP A 114 2.14 -2.04 0.54
CA ASP A 114 3.57 -1.84 0.32
C ASP A 114 4.33 -1.47 1.60
N LEU A 115 5.60 -1.85 1.64
CA LEU A 115 6.53 -1.50 2.72
C LEU A 115 7.30 -0.20 2.39
N SER A 116 6.67 0.74 1.69
CA SER A 116 7.36 1.97 1.27
C SER A 116 7.55 2.96 2.41
N TYR A 117 8.71 3.62 2.42
CA TYR A 117 9.16 4.52 3.49
C TYR A 117 9.00 3.94 4.92
N LEU A 118 9.24 2.65 5.11
CA LEU A 118 9.26 2.00 6.41
C LEU A 118 10.55 2.37 7.17
N THR A 119 10.58 3.56 7.76
CA THR A 119 11.76 4.15 8.40
C THR A 119 12.27 3.35 9.60
N ARG A 120 11.41 2.56 10.26
CA ARG A 120 11.80 1.62 11.33
C ARG A 120 12.68 0.48 10.85
N ALA A 121 12.65 0.19 9.55
CA ALA A 121 13.56 -0.78 8.96
C ALA A 121 14.99 -0.23 8.83
N ILE A 122 15.16 1.10 8.79
CA ILE A 122 16.42 1.77 8.46
C ILE A 122 17.30 1.92 9.72
N PRO A 123 18.51 1.33 9.76
CA PRO A 123 19.43 1.51 10.88
C PRO A 123 19.74 2.99 11.12
N ARG A 124 19.85 3.39 12.38
CA ARG A 124 20.20 4.76 12.82
C ARG A 124 19.16 5.85 12.50
N HIS A 125 18.04 5.52 11.84
CA HIS A 125 16.88 6.41 11.82
C HIS A 125 16.31 6.54 13.25
N PRO A 126 15.82 7.72 13.70
CA PRO A 126 15.27 7.87 15.06
C PRO A 126 14.20 6.82 15.41
N GLU A 127 13.35 6.45 14.45
CA GLU A 127 12.29 5.45 14.66
C GLU A 127 12.81 4.01 14.76
N SER A 128 14.04 3.72 14.33
CA SER A 128 14.64 2.38 14.41
C SER A 128 14.82 1.88 15.84
N ALA A 129 14.82 2.78 16.83
CA ALA A 129 14.75 2.43 18.25
C ALA A 129 13.53 1.54 18.59
N ASN A 130 12.46 1.65 17.80
CA ASN A 130 11.22 0.90 17.92
C ASN A 130 11.09 -0.21 16.85
N ARG A 131 12.19 -0.65 16.23
CA ARG A 131 12.15 -1.72 15.21
C ARG A 131 11.53 -3.01 15.73
N TYR A 132 11.89 -3.43 16.94
CA TYR A 132 11.38 -4.67 17.56
C TYR A 132 9.86 -4.69 17.69
N ILE A 133 9.25 -3.52 17.90
CA ILE A 133 7.80 -3.34 17.94
C ILE A 133 7.19 -3.62 16.57
N ALA A 134 7.76 -3.03 15.52
CA ALA A 134 7.29 -3.21 14.15
C ALA A 134 7.43 -4.68 13.69
N ILE A 135 8.47 -5.38 14.14
CA ILE A 135 8.67 -6.81 13.89
C ILE A 135 7.59 -7.63 14.60
N ALA A 136 7.39 -7.40 15.90
CA ALA A 136 6.38 -8.12 16.68
C ALA A 136 4.95 -7.90 16.14
N GLY A 137 4.63 -6.67 15.71
CA GLY A 137 3.35 -6.34 15.10
C GLY A 137 3.13 -7.04 13.77
N LEU A 138 4.15 -7.09 12.91
CA LEU A 138 4.09 -7.84 11.65
C LEU A 138 3.91 -9.33 11.90
N GLN A 139 4.72 -9.92 12.79
CA GLN A 139 4.64 -11.33 13.14
C GLN A 139 3.25 -11.70 13.67
N ALA A 140 2.72 -10.94 14.63
CA ALA A 140 1.39 -11.17 15.18
C ALA A 140 0.27 -11.04 14.12
N THR A 141 0.47 -10.17 13.13
CA THR A 141 -0.50 -9.99 12.03
C THR A 141 -0.44 -11.14 11.04
N LEU A 142 0.76 -11.62 10.69
CA LEU A 142 0.97 -12.80 9.85
C LEU A 142 0.41 -14.06 10.49
N ASP A 143 0.61 -14.25 11.80
CA ASP A 143 0.06 -15.39 12.55
C ASP A 143 -1.48 -15.41 12.54
N ARG A 144 -2.11 -14.22 12.52
CA ARG A 144 -3.56 -14.07 12.58
C ARG A 144 -4.24 -14.14 11.20
N VAL A 145 -3.55 -13.69 10.15
CA VAL A 145 -4.12 -13.57 8.80
C VAL A 145 -3.39 -14.52 7.85
N PRO A 146 -3.98 -15.69 7.55
CA PRO A 146 -3.41 -16.63 6.59
C PRO A 146 -3.11 -15.96 5.26
N ASP A 147 -2.01 -16.36 4.63
CA ASP A 147 -1.60 -15.89 3.31
C ASP A 147 -1.34 -14.38 3.18
N LEU A 148 -1.31 -13.61 4.28
CA LEU A 148 -1.05 -12.17 4.22
C LEU A 148 0.26 -11.82 3.51
N ALA A 149 1.30 -12.66 3.62
CA ALA A 149 2.55 -12.50 2.89
C ALA A 149 2.36 -12.46 1.35
N ASN A 150 1.29 -13.06 0.81
CA ASN A 150 0.92 -12.97 -0.61
C ASN A 150 0.32 -11.60 -0.99
N HIS A 151 0.12 -10.70 -0.05
CA HIS A 151 -0.46 -9.38 -0.26
C HIS A 151 0.52 -8.24 0.04
N ILE A 152 1.67 -8.54 0.64
CA ILE A 152 2.70 -7.54 0.94
C ILE A 152 3.61 -7.37 -0.28
N VAL A 153 3.91 -6.14 -0.67
CA VAL A 153 4.85 -5.83 -1.76
C VAL A 153 6.00 -4.96 -1.28
N PHE A 154 7.17 -5.14 -1.87
CA PHE A 154 8.23 -4.16 -1.71
C PHE A 154 7.88 -2.87 -2.47
N GLY A 155 8.04 -1.74 -1.79
CA GLY A 155 8.04 -0.40 -2.37
C GLY A 155 9.09 0.43 -1.65
N SER A 156 9.74 1.37 -2.35
CA SER A 156 10.76 2.22 -1.72
C SER A 156 10.21 3.56 -1.23
N ASP A 157 9.33 4.19 -2.02
CA ASP A 157 9.10 5.64 -1.95
C ASP A 157 10.44 6.41 -2.00
N TRP A 158 11.15 6.18 -3.12
CA TRP A 158 12.53 6.62 -3.31
C TRP A 158 12.77 8.10 -3.01
N HIS A 159 11.82 8.97 -3.33
CA HIS A 159 11.99 10.41 -3.05
C HIS A 159 12.04 10.70 -1.54
N MET A 160 11.30 9.96 -0.72
CA MET A 160 11.38 10.07 0.74
C MET A 160 12.67 9.41 1.25
N ILE A 161 12.94 8.18 0.82
CA ILE A 161 14.13 7.42 1.21
C ILE A 161 15.45 8.09 0.81
N SER A 162 15.52 8.80 -0.31
CA SER A 162 16.73 9.51 -0.77
C SER A 162 17.24 10.59 0.18
N LYS A 163 16.41 10.99 1.16
CA LYS A 163 16.75 11.95 2.21
C LYS A 163 17.36 11.29 3.44
N GLU A 164 17.20 9.98 3.56
CA GLU A 164 17.72 9.18 4.67
C GLU A 164 19.18 8.77 4.42
N ARG A 165 19.89 8.48 5.51
CA ARG A 165 21.25 7.92 5.45
C ARG A 165 21.19 6.46 5.01
N ASP A 166 22.23 6.01 4.30
CA ASP A 166 22.39 4.63 3.84
C ASP A 166 21.20 4.14 2.99
N ASN A 167 20.55 5.07 2.25
CA ASN A 167 19.32 4.81 1.50
C ASN A 167 19.49 3.77 0.37
N GLU A 168 20.71 3.59 -0.13
CA GLU A 168 21.07 2.55 -1.08
C GLU A 168 20.93 1.12 -0.52
N GLN A 169 20.95 0.98 0.81
CA GLN A 169 20.79 -0.30 1.51
C GLN A 169 19.33 -0.58 1.91
N TYR A 170 18.39 0.32 1.56
CA TYR A 170 16.98 0.17 1.94
C TYR A 170 16.37 -1.21 1.57
N PRO A 171 16.59 -1.78 0.36
CA PRO A 171 16.14 -3.13 0.06
C PRO A 171 16.65 -4.18 1.06
N SER A 172 17.95 -4.17 1.37
CA SER A 172 18.57 -5.10 2.32
C SER A 172 18.02 -4.92 3.74
N HIS A 173 17.67 -3.69 4.13
CA HIS A 173 17.04 -3.40 5.41
C HIS A 173 15.62 -3.95 5.53
N ILE A 174 14.86 -3.91 4.44
CA ILE A 174 13.53 -4.52 4.36
C ILE A 174 13.63 -6.04 4.35
N GLU A 175 14.57 -6.63 3.62
CA GLU A 175 14.85 -8.07 3.65
C GLU A 175 15.13 -8.55 5.08
N GLY A 176 16.07 -7.89 5.79
CA GLY A 176 16.36 -8.23 7.19
C GLY A 176 15.18 -8.03 8.13
N TYR A 177 14.33 -7.01 7.89
CA TYR A 177 13.11 -6.79 8.67
C TYR A 177 12.10 -7.94 8.50
N LEU A 178 11.94 -8.44 7.28
CA LEU A 178 11.05 -9.56 6.98
C LEU A 178 11.59 -10.89 7.53
N ASP A 179 12.89 -11.14 7.41
CA ASP A 179 13.56 -12.32 7.98
C ASP A 179 13.43 -12.35 9.51
N GLU A 180 13.69 -11.21 10.18
CA GLU A 180 13.50 -11.07 11.62
C GLU A 180 12.05 -11.26 12.07
N ALA A 181 11.07 -10.98 11.20
CA ALA A 181 9.65 -11.25 11.44
C ALA A 181 9.24 -12.71 11.17
N GLY A 182 10.18 -13.56 10.77
CA GLY A 182 9.99 -15.01 10.62
C GLY A 182 9.59 -15.48 9.22
N LEU A 183 9.62 -14.61 8.20
CA LEU A 183 9.35 -15.02 6.82
C LEU A 183 10.54 -15.78 6.24
N GLY A 184 10.26 -16.89 5.54
CA GLY A 184 11.29 -17.64 4.84
C GLY A 184 11.76 -16.98 3.54
N PRO A 185 12.91 -17.41 2.97
CA PRO A 185 13.46 -16.82 1.74
C PRO A 185 12.48 -16.77 0.56
N ALA A 186 11.68 -17.82 0.38
CA ALA A 186 10.68 -17.88 -0.70
C ALA A 186 9.50 -16.90 -0.50
N GLU A 187 9.17 -16.55 0.74
CA GLU A 187 8.14 -15.55 1.04
C GLU A 187 8.69 -14.13 0.84
N ILE A 188 9.94 -13.90 1.25
CA ILE A 188 10.63 -12.64 1.04
C ILE A 188 10.78 -12.37 -0.46
N GLU A 189 11.30 -13.33 -1.24
CA GLU A 189 11.40 -13.20 -2.70
C GLU A 189 10.05 -12.86 -3.34
N ARG A 190 8.99 -13.52 -2.88
CA ARG A 190 7.63 -13.26 -3.34
C ARG A 190 7.19 -11.81 -3.07
N ILE A 191 7.49 -11.27 -1.89
CA ILE A 191 7.20 -9.87 -1.52
C ILE A 191 7.95 -8.89 -2.43
N PHE A 192 9.23 -9.18 -2.73
CA PHE A 192 10.04 -8.31 -3.59
C PHE A 192 9.61 -8.37 -5.06
N VAL A 193 9.23 -9.54 -5.56
CA VAL A 193 9.05 -9.78 -7.00
C VAL A 193 7.62 -10.21 -7.34
N ALA A 194 7.22 -11.43 -6.97
CA ALA A 194 6.01 -12.04 -7.50
C ALA A 194 4.72 -11.29 -7.15
N ASN A 195 4.65 -10.69 -5.96
CA ASN A 195 3.50 -9.89 -5.54
C ASN A 195 3.39 -8.60 -6.37
N ASN A 196 4.53 -7.95 -6.66
CA ASN A 196 4.58 -6.79 -7.55
C ASN A 196 4.15 -7.14 -8.99
N LEU A 197 4.58 -8.29 -9.52
CA LEU A 197 4.13 -8.76 -10.83
C LEU A 197 2.61 -8.93 -10.88
N ARG A 198 2.00 -9.49 -9.83
CA ARG A 198 0.54 -9.66 -9.72
C ARG A 198 -0.19 -8.33 -9.55
N LEU A 199 0.30 -7.44 -8.68
CA LEU A 199 -0.27 -6.11 -8.43
C LEU A 199 -0.35 -5.29 -9.72
N PHE A 200 0.73 -5.25 -10.49
CA PHE A 200 0.82 -4.45 -11.71
C PHE A 200 0.31 -5.16 -12.98
N GLY A 201 -0.19 -6.39 -12.86
CA GLY A 201 -0.67 -7.16 -14.02
C GLY A 201 0.44 -7.48 -15.01
N LEU A 202 1.66 -7.70 -14.51
CA LEU A 202 2.86 -8.04 -15.27
C LEU A 202 3.07 -9.55 -15.37
N VAL A 203 2.00 -10.33 -15.23
CA VAL A 203 1.99 -11.79 -15.39
C VAL A 203 1.39 -12.20 -16.74
N PRO A 204 1.85 -13.30 -17.36
CA PRO A 204 1.27 -13.80 -18.60
C PRO A 204 -0.25 -13.94 -18.53
N GLY A 205 -0.94 -13.48 -19.58
CA GLY A 205 -2.40 -13.51 -19.68
C GLY A 205 -3.12 -12.30 -19.05
N ALA A 206 -2.44 -11.45 -18.28
CA ALA A 206 -2.99 -10.19 -17.82
C ALA A 206 -3.08 -9.16 -18.96
N GLN A 207 -4.04 -8.23 -18.89
CA GLN A 207 -4.22 -7.24 -19.95
C GLN A 207 -3.06 -6.23 -19.99
N THR A 208 -2.52 -5.84 -18.82
CA THR A 208 -1.34 -4.98 -18.76
C THR A 208 -0.13 -5.63 -19.42
N TYR A 209 0.12 -6.92 -19.13
CA TYR A 209 1.18 -7.68 -19.76
C TYR A 209 1.06 -7.69 -21.29
N GLN A 210 -0.14 -7.98 -21.83
CA GLN A 210 -0.36 -8.00 -23.28
C GLN A 210 -0.09 -6.63 -23.92
N ARG A 211 -0.56 -5.54 -23.30
CA ARG A 211 -0.31 -4.18 -23.82
C ARG A 211 1.17 -3.83 -23.86
N LEU A 212 1.93 -4.22 -22.82
CA LEU A 212 3.38 -4.00 -22.80
C LEU A 212 4.08 -4.86 -23.85
N GLN A 213 3.66 -6.12 -24.02
CA GLN A 213 4.19 -7.00 -25.04
C GLN A 213 4.00 -6.39 -26.44
N ASP A 214 2.78 -5.97 -26.78
CA ASP A 214 2.46 -5.36 -28.08
C ASP A 214 3.25 -4.06 -28.30
N TYR A 215 3.38 -3.24 -27.25
CA TYR A 215 4.16 -2.01 -27.32
C TYR A 215 5.64 -2.29 -27.63
N TYR A 216 6.28 -3.17 -26.86
CA TYR A 216 7.72 -3.43 -26.97
C TYR A 216 8.10 -4.28 -28.19
N GLN A 217 7.18 -5.09 -28.75
CA GLN A 217 7.40 -5.74 -30.05
C GLN A 217 7.77 -4.73 -31.15
N THR A 218 7.26 -3.49 -31.08
CA THR A 218 7.53 -2.45 -32.07
C THR A 218 8.67 -1.50 -31.72
N LYS A 219 9.18 -1.55 -30.48
CA LYS A 219 10.16 -0.57 -29.92
C LYS A 219 11.48 -1.19 -29.46
N GLY A 220 11.59 -2.52 -29.45
CA GLY A 220 12.71 -3.27 -28.89
C GLY A 220 12.36 -3.88 -27.53
N THR A 221 12.81 -5.12 -27.29
CA THR A 221 12.28 -5.98 -26.21
C THR A 221 13.05 -5.88 -24.89
N ALA A 222 14.21 -5.20 -24.84
CA ALA A 222 15.12 -5.28 -23.69
C ALA A 222 14.45 -5.04 -22.32
N HIS A 223 13.51 -4.10 -22.22
CA HIS A 223 12.76 -3.85 -20.98
C HIS A 223 11.68 -4.91 -20.71
N PHE A 224 11.06 -5.45 -21.76
CA PHE A 224 10.08 -6.53 -21.64
C PHE A 224 10.73 -7.88 -21.29
N ASP A 225 11.96 -8.11 -21.75
CA ASP A 225 12.73 -9.31 -21.44
C ASP A 225 13.01 -9.45 -19.94
N THR A 226 13.15 -8.33 -19.22
CA THR A 226 13.24 -8.33 -17.75
C THR A 226 11.95 -8.82 -17.10
N ILE A 227 10.79 -8.39 -17.61
CA ILE A 227 9.48 -8.87 -17.12
C ILE A 227 9.33 -10.36 -17.38
N ILE A 228 9.74 -10.84 -18.56
CA ILE A 228 9.73 -12.28 -18.89
C ILE A 228 10.64 -13.06 -17.93
N ALA A 229 11.86 -12.57 -17.69
CA ALA A 229 12.81 -13.24 -16.80
C ALA A 229 12.26 -13.37 -15.37
N LEU A 230 11.66 -12.31 -14.83
CA LEU A 230 11.06 -12.30 -13.49
C LEU A 230 9.82 -13.20 -13.35
N ASN A 231 9.13 -13.53 -14.44
CA ASN A 231 8.02 -14.50 -14.41
C ASN A 231 8.50 -15.96 -14.48
N ASN A 232 9.78 -16.20 -14.80
CA ASN A 232 10.37 -17.54 -14.95
C ASN A 232 11.34 -17.92 -13.80
N SER A 233 11.65 -16.97 -12.91
CA SER A 233 12.34 -17.19 -11.63
C SER A 233 11.38 -17.74 -10.59
#